data_AF-A0A7S3YD25-F1
#
_entry.id   AF-A0A7S3YD25-F1
#
_cell.length_a   1.000
_cell.length_b   1.000
_cell.length_c   1.000
_cell.angle_alpha   90.00
_cell.angle_beta   90.00
_cell.angle_gamma   90.00
#
_symmetry.space_group_name_H-M   'P 1'
#
loop_
_entity.id
_entity.type
_entity.pdbx_description
1 polymer ?
#
loop_
_entity_poly.entity_id
_entity_poly.type
_entity_poly.pdbx_seq_one_letter_code
_entity_poly.pdbx_strand_id
1 'polypeptide(L)'
;ERSQNLLRMALADYYEDLNAIFGEIKGLDSKSDKSKIEELLEDATEILGDVEINMASIKDPAKKKEAQEKYSMYKRKIQAEKRKTLLGPETEGNKGADMSGVAKSRQGLDKLNKAKDLLADTEEVGQKVLSDLAIQKEQIKRSTATMKETNKELSVAQKLANKMSRWWRA
;
A
#
# COMPACT_ATOMS: atom_id res chain seq x y z
N GLU A 1 -7.88 31.44 -0.27
CA GLU A 1 -7.39 31.67 1.11
C GLU A 1 -7.93 30.67 2.12
N ARG A 2 -9.25 30.42 2.22
CA ARG A 2 -9.82 29.41 3.14
C ARG A 2 -9.18 28.01 3.05
N SER A 3 -8.97 27.48 1.85
CA SER A 3 -8.31 26.17 1.64
C SER A 3 -6.83 26.14 2.09
N GLN A 4 -6.10 27.26 2.01
CA GLN A 4 -4.72 27.32 2.50
C GLN A 4 -4.65 27.42 4.04
N ASN A 5 -5.64 28.04 4.68
CA ASN A 5 -5.72 28.06 6.14
C ASN A 5 -6.09 26.67 6.69
N LEU A 6 -6.96 25.92 6.01
CA LEU A 6 -7.29 24.54 6.38
C LEU A 6 -6.07 23.62 6.27
N LEU A 7 -5.29 23.73 5.18
CA LEU A 7 -4.04 22.98 5.04
C LEU A 7 -3.01 23.32 6.12
N ARG A 8 -2.96 24.58 6.56
CA ARG A 8 -2.06 24.99 7.66
C ARG A 8 -2.49 24.44 9.00
N MET A 9 -3.79 24.44 9.27
CA MET A 9 -4.32 23.87 10.51
C MET A 9 -4.03 22.37 10.55
N ALA A 10 -4.32 21.66 9.46
CA ALA A 10 -4.01 20.24 9.34
C ALA A 10 -2.51 19.95 9.51
N LEU A 11 -1.62 20.72 8.88
CA LEU A 11 -0.17 20.56 9.07
C LEU A 11 0.28 20.82 10.51
N ALA A 12 -0.33 21.77 11.21
CA ALA A 12 -0.03 22.03 12.61
C ALA A 12 -0.47 20.85 13.49
N ASP A 13 -1.68 20.33 13.26
CA ASP A 13 -2.22 19.17 13.97
C ASP A 13 -1.31 17.93 13.77
N TYR A 14 -0.88 17.65 12.53
CA TYR A 14 0.06 16.55 12.25
C TYR A 14 1.41 16.69 12.97
N TYR A 15 1.94 17.92 13.11
CA TYR A 15 3.18 18.12 13.85
C TYR A 15 2.99 18.02 15.36
N GLU A 16 1.81 18.34 15.88
CA GLU A 16 1.44 18.13 17.28
C GLU A 16 1.34 16.63 17.60
N ASP A 17 0.68 15.86 16.74
CA ASP A 17 0.57 14.41 16.84
C ASP A 17 1.96 13.74 16.78
N LEU A 18 2.83 14.16 15.85
CA LEU A 18 4.22 13.69 15.81
C LEU A 18 4.96 13.99 17.11
N ASN A 19 4.78 15.17 17.69
CA ASN A 19 5.43 15.52 18.95
C ASN A 19 4.88 14.71 20.14
N ALA A 20 3.58 14.41 20.16
CA ALA A 20 2.96 13.55 21.16
C ALA A 20 3.54 12.13 21.09
N ILE A 21 3.61 11.55 19.88
CA ILE A 21 4.20 10.22 19.65
C ILE A 21 5.67 10.18 20.10
N PHE A 22 6.46 11.19 19.75
CA PHE A 22 7.86 11.26 20.22
C PHE A 22 7.97 11.50 21.74
N GLY A 23 6.97 12.11 22.38
CA GLY A 23 6.86 12.22 23.82
C GLY A 23 6.63 10.87 24.48
N GLU A 24 5.74 10.05 23.91
CA GLU A 24 5.45 8.69 24.37
C GLU A 24 6.66 7.77 24.19
N ILE A 25 7.33 7.82 23.03
CA ILE A 25 8.55 7.04 22.77
C ILE A 25 9.65 7.35 23.80
N LYS A 26 9.78 8.60 24.26
CA LYS A 26 10.76 8.98 25.30
C LYS A 26 10.41 8.44 26.68
N GLY A 27 9.14 8.19 26.96
CA GLY A 27 8.67 7.62 28.22
C GLY A 27 8.79 6.09 28.30
N LEU A 28 9.01 5.43 27.16
CA LEU A 28 9.08 3.98 27.06
C LEU A 28 10.52 3.45 27.16
N ASP A 29 10.69 2.33 27.85
CA ASP A 29 11.99 1.64 27.87
C ASP A 29 12.14 0.81 26.60
N SER A 30 13.12 1.20 25.78
CA SER A 30 13.53 0.54 24.53
C SER A 30 13.75 -0.98 24.61
N LYS A 31 13.92 -1.56 25.80
CA LYS A 31 14.02 -3.03 25.99
C LYS A 31 12.71 -3.72 26.34
N SER A 32 11.81 -3.07 27.09
CA SER A 32 10.55 -3.67 27.57
C SER A 32 9.39 -3.43 26.61
N ASP A 33 9.36 -2.27 25.95
CA ASP A 33 8.22 -1.81 25.15
C ASP A 33 8.56 -1.73 23.66
N LYS A 34 9.48 -2.57 23.20
CA LYS A 34 9.96 -2.58 21.80
C LYS A 34 8.82 -2.64 20.78
N SER A 35 7.82 -3.49 21.02
CA SER A 35 6.65 -3.64 20.14
C SER A 35 5.82 -2.35 20.07
N LYS A 36 5.63 -1.65 21.20
CA LYS A 36 4.89 -0.39 21.25
C LYS A 36 5.66 0.74 20.60
N ILE A 37 6.99 0.76 20.75
CA ILE A 37 7.86 1.73 20.07
C ILE A 37 7.83 1.47 18.55
N GLU A 38 7.78 0.22 18.10
CA GLU A 38 7.63 -0.11 16.68
C GLU A 38 6.28 0.34 16.11
N GLU A 39 5.19 0.12 16.83
CA GLU A 39 3.84 0.60 16.49
C GLU A 39 3.80 2.14 16.40
N LEU A 40 4.28 2.84 17.42
CA LEU A 40 4.36 4.31 17.45
C LEU A 40 5.25 4.88 16.32
N LEU A 41 6.32 4.17 15.93
CA LEU A 41 7.17 4.57 14.80
C LEU A 41 6.48 4.34 13.45
N GLU A 42 5.59 3.35 13.35
CA GLU A 42 4.76 3.11 12.18
C GLU A 42 3.72 4.23 12.03
N ASP A 43 3.01 4.57 13.11
CA ASP A 43 2.06 5.69 13.15
C ASP A 43 2.73 7.02 12.79
N ALA A 44 3.92 7.30 13.35
CA ALA A 44 4.69 8.50 13.01
C ALA A 44 5.15 8.50 11.53
N THR A 45 5.35 7.33 10.93
CA THR A 45 5.72 7.22 9.51
C THR A 45 4.50 7.47 8.61
N GLU A 46 3.32 7.00 9.01
CA GLU A 46 2.04 7.27 8.32
C GLU A 46 1.73 8.78 8.33
N ILE A 47 1.82 9.42 9.50
CA ILE A 47 1.60 10.87 9.63
C ILE A 47 2.61 11.66 8.78
N LEU A 48 3.86 11.22 8.69
CA LEU A 48 4.82 11.85 7.77
C LEU A 48 4.43 11.70 6.31
N GLY A 49 3.81 10.58 5.93
CA GLY A 49 3.24 10.38 4.58
C GLY A 49 2.14 11.40 4.28
N ASP A 50 1.23 11.62 5.22
CA ASP A 50 0.18 12.63 5.10
C ASP A 50 0.72 14.06 5.04
N VAL A 51 1.78 14.36 5.81
CA VAL A 51 2.49 15.63 5.72
C VAL A 51 3.13 15.79 4.34
N GLU A 52 3.70 14.74 3.74
CA GLU A 52 4.29 14.79 2.39
C GLU A 52 3.27 15.10 1.30
N ILE A 53 2.10 14.45 1.36
CA ILE A 53 0.96 14.70 0.45
C ILE A 53 0.46 16.14 0.59
N ASN A 54 0.30 16.62 1.83
CA ASN A 54 -0.18 17.97 2.10
C ASN A 54 0.86 19.05 1.74
N MET A 55 2.15 18.77 1.89
CA MET A 55 3.24 19.65 1.44
C MET A 55 3.28 19.81 -0.08
N ALA A 56 2.98 18.74 -0.84
CA ALA A 56 2.92 18.79 -2.30
C ALA A 56 1.83 19.77 -2.80
N SER A 57 0.78 19.98 -1.99
CA SER A 57 -0.36 20.86 -2.29
C SER A 57 -0.12 22.33 -1.93
N ILE A 58 1.00 22.68 -1.29
CA ILE A 58 1.36 24.06 -0.93
C ILE A 58 1.82 24.83 -2.18
N LYS A 59 1.09 25.90 -2.52
CA LYS A 59 1.41 26.77 -3.67
C LYS A 59 2.51 27.81 -3.38
N ASP A 60 2.77 28.10 -2.11
CA ASP A 60 3.74 29.10 -1.67
C ASP A 60 5.14 28.45 -1.47
N PRO A 61 6.17 28.83 -2.26
CA PRO A 61 7.48 28.20 -2.21
C PRO A 61 8.24 28.44 -0.91
N ALA A 62 8.03 29.57 -0.23
CA ALA A 62 8.72 29.86 1.03
C ALA A 62 8.19 28.96 2.16
N LYS A 63 6.87 28.78 2.22
CA LYS A 63 6.22 27.90 3.19
C LYS A 63 6.44 26.42 2.89
N LYS A 64 6.53 26.06 1.61
CA LYS A 64 6.91 24.71 1.19
C LYS A 64 8.32 24.36 1.67
N LYS A 65 9.27 25.31 1.61
CA LYS A 65 10.62 25.11 2.12
C LYS A 65 10.65 24.92 3.64
N GLU A 66 9.92 25.74 4.39
CA GLU A 66 9.81 25.60 5.85
C GLU A 66 9.21 24.24 6.26
N ALA A 67 8.12 23.82 5.60
CA ALA A 67 7.51 22.52 5.83
C ALA A 67 8.46 21.37 5.45
N GLN A 68 9.22 21.51 4.36
CA GLN A 68 10.22 20.53 3.92
C GLN A 68 11.38 20.40 4.91
N GLU A 69 11.85 21.51 5.50
CA GLU A 69 12.86 21.48 6.55
C GLU A 69 12.35 20.73 7.78
N LYS A 70 11.12 21.03 8.25
CA LYS A 70 10.48 20.32 9.36
C LYS A 70 10.29 18.84 9.06
N TYR A 71 9.77 18.49 7.88
CA TYR A 71 9.63 17.10 7.43
C TYR A 71 10.97 16.36 7.43
N SER A 72 12.04 16.99 6.93
CA SER A 72 13.38 16.38 6.91
C SER A 72 13.93 16.12 8.31
N MET A 73 13.64 17.02 9.26
CA MET A 73 14.03 16.88 10.66
C MET A 73 13.30 15.70 11.32
N TYR A 74 11.98 15.60 11.18
CA TYR A 74 11.20 14.50 11.75
C TYR A 74 11.53 13.16 11.10
N LYS A 75 11.74 13.13 9.77
CA LYS A 75 12.21 11.93 9.06
C LYS A 75 13.55 11.43 9.60
N ARG A 76 14.49 12.33 9.90
CA ARG A 76 15.76 11.98 10.55
C ARG A 76 15.57 11.46 11.96
N LYS A 77 14.66 12.05 12.75
CA LYS A 77 14.33 11.58 14.10
C LYS A 77 13.72 10.17 14.09
N ILE A 78 12.74 9.89 13.23
CA ILE A 78 12.17 8.55 13.07
C ILE A 78 13.26 7.54 12.69
N GLN A 79 14.15 7.89 11.75
CA GLN A 79 15.24 7.00 11.38
C GLN A 79 16.25 6.76 12.50
N ALA A 80 16.52 7.77 13.34
CA ALA A 80 17.39 7.64 14.50
C ALA A 80 16.78 6.73 15.56
N GLU A 81 15.49 6.92 15.90
CA GLU A 81 14.80 6.07 16.87
C GLU A 81 14.60 4.64 16.34
N LYS A 82 14.24 4.47 15.07
CA LYS A 82 14.17 3.14 14.42
C LYS A 82 15.51 2.41 14.47
N ARG A 83 16.63 3.13 14.29
CA ARG A 83 17.97 2.54 14.47
C ARG A 83 18.22 2.14 15.92
N LYS A 84 17.87 2.98 16.88
CA LYS A 84 18.05 2.72 18.32
C LYS A 84 17.23 1.51 18.79
N THR A 85 15.99 1.36 18.30
CA THR A 85 15.10 0.23 18.61
C THR A 85 15.54 -1.07 17.94
N LEU A 86 16.08 -1.01 16.71
CA LEU A 86 16.55 -2.19 15.98
C LEU A 86 17.96 -2.66 16.41
N LEU A 87 18.85 -1.75 16.80
CA LEU A 87 20.26 -2.05 17.12
C LEU A 87 20.54 -2.11 18.63
N GLY A 88 19.58 -1.74 19.48
CA GLY A 88 19.80 -1.62 20.93
C GLY A 88 20.63 -0.39 21.31
N PRO A 89 20.68 -0.02 22.60
CA PRO A 89 21.40 1.15 23.08
C PRO A 89 22.91 0.86 23.16
N GLU A 90 23.56 0.64 22.03
CA GLU A 90 25.02 0.66 21.97
C GLU A 90 25.53 1.43 20.75
N THR A 91 26.60 2.19 20.99
CA THR A 91 27.46 2.91 20.05
C THR A 91 27.06 4.34 19.68
N GLU A 92 26.90 5.19 20.69
CA GLU A 92 27.67 6.44 20.66
C GLU A 92 29.16 6.07 20.82
N GLY A 93 29.91 6.04 19.72
CA GLY A 93 31.38 6.00 19.80
C GLY A 93 32.08 5.02 18.85
N ASN A 94 32.69 5.61 17.83
CA ASN A 94 34.03 5.29 17.33
C ASN A 94 34.24 4.00 16.47
N LYS A 95 34.72 4.23 15.23
CA LYS A 95 35.62 3.37 14.42
C LYS A 95 35.27 1.87 14.33
N GLY A 96 34.40 1.51 13.37
CA GLY A 96 34.17 0.12 12.96
C GLY A 96 33.79 0.01 11.48
N ALA A 97 34.65 0.48 10.58
CA ALA A 97 34.35 0.53 9.15
C ALA A 97 34.30 -0.85 8.46
N ASP A 98 34.87 -1.92 9.02
CA ASP A 98 35.04 -3.18 8.26
C ASP A 98 34.11 -4.35 8.62
N MET A 99 33.41 -4.34 9.76
CA MET A 99 32.44 -5.42 10.10
C MET A 99 30.99 -5.09 9.72
N SER A 100 30.67 -3.81 9.44
CA SER A 100 29.30 -3.39 9.06
C SER A 100 28.95 -3.75 7.61
N GLY A 101 29.96 -3.86 6.72
CA GLY A 101 29.74 -4.20 5.31
C GLY A 101 29.25 -5.64 5.12
N VAL A 102 29.83 -6.59 5.85
CA VAL A 102 29.45 -8.01 5.77
C VAL A 102 28.07 -8.26 6.39
N ALA A 103 27.76 -7.64 7.54
CA ALA A 103 26.44 -7.75 8.17
C ALA A 103 25.33 -7.09 7.33
N LYS A 104 25.59 -5.92 6.74
CA LYS A 104 24.65 -5.27 5.80
C LYS A 104 24.52 -6.03 4.49
N SER A 105 25.59 -6.62 3.99
CA SER A 105 25.58 -7.47 2.79
C SER A 105 24.76 -8.74 3.03
N ARG A 106 24.92 -9.41 4.18
CA ARG A 106 24.07 -10.55 4.57
C ARG A 106 22.60 -10.18 4.69
N GLN A 107 22.29 -9.06 5.37
CA GLN A 107 20.90 -8.57 5.41
C GLN A 107 20.35 -8.18 4.04
N GLY A 108 21.20 -7.62 3.16
CA GLY A 108 20.84 -7.31 1.78
C GLY A 108 20.56 -8.56 0.96
N LEU A 109 21.38 -9.61 1.11
CA LEU A 109 21.20 -10.92 0.48
C LEU A 109 19.94 -11.62 0.99
N ASP A 110 19.65 -11.58 2.29
CA ASP A 110 18.43 -12.16 2.85
C ASP A 110 17.18 -11.44 2.32
N LYS A 111 17.24 -10.11 2.19
CA LYS A 111 16.15 -9.33 1.57
C LYS A 111 16.00 -9.63 0.09
N LEU A 112 17.11 -9.81 -0.64
CA LEU A 112 17.11 -10.16 -2.05
C LEU A 112 16.54 -11.56 -2.27
N ASN A 113 16.91 -12.53 -1.44
CA ASN A 113 16.37 -13.89 -1.50
C ASN A 113 14.88 -13.89 -1.21
N LYS A 114 14.43 -13.19 -0.17
CA LYS A 114 12.99 -13.02 0.11
C LYS A 114 12.25 -12.35 -1.05
N ALA A 115 12.84 -11.33 -1.67
CA ALA A 115 12.25 -10.66 -2.83
C ALA A 115 12.19 -11.60 -4.06
N LYS A 116 13.20 -12.45 -4.25
CA LYS A 116 13.23 -13.46 -5.31
C LYS A 116 12.16 -14.52 -5.09
N ASP A 117 12.02 -15.02 -3.87
CA ASP A 117 11.00 -16.01 -3.53
C ASP A 117 9.59 -15.43 -3.73
N LEU A 118 9.36 -14.21 -3.24
CA LEU A 118 8.11 -13.49 -3.51
C LEU A 118 7.85 -13.29 -5.01
N LEU A 119 8.87 -12.98 -5.80
CA LEU A 119 8.71 -12.84 -7.25
C LEU A 119 8.34 -14.17 -7.91
N ALA A 120 8.98 -15.28 -7.52
CA ALA A 120 8.64 -16.61 -8.01
C ALA A 120 7.20 -17.00 -7.66
N ASP A 121 6.78 -16.74 -6.42
CA ASP A 121 5.39 -16.98 -5.98
C ASP A 121 4.40 -16.13 -6.80
N THR A 122 4.73 -14.86 -7.06
CA THR A 122 3.88 -14.00 -7.89
C THR A 122 3.82 -14.42 -9.34
N GLU A 123 4.90 -14.98 -9.89
CA GLU A 123 4.94 -15.52 -11.25
C GLU A 123 4.06 -16.77 -11.35
N GLU A 124 4.14 -17.68 -10.37
CA GLU A 124 3.28 -18.86 -10.31
C GLU A 124 1.80 -18.48 -10.21
N VAL A 125 1.46 -17.56 -9.29
CA VAL A 125 0.08 -17.05 -9.16
C VAL A 125 -0.37 -16.37 -10.45
N GLY A 126 0.49 -15.56 -11.07
CA GLY A 126 0.22 -14.92 -12.36
C GLY A 126 -0.09 -15.94 -13.46
N GLN A 127 0.71 -17.01 -13.55
CA GLN A 127 0.50 -18.07 -14.53
C GLN A 127 -0.81 -18.82 -14.30
N LYS A 128 -1.17 -19.08 -13.04
CA LYS A 128 -2.45 -19.69 -12.69
C LYS A 128 -3.63 -18.80 -13.06
N VAL A 129 -3.57 -17.51 -12.75
CA VAL A 129 -4.61 -16.54 -13.11
C VAL A 129 -4.78 -16.44 -14.64
N LEU A 130 -3.69 -16.47 -15.41
CA LEU A 130 -3.77 -16.48 -16.87
C LEU A 130 -4.43 -17.76 -17.41
N SER A 131 -4.13 -18.92 -16.82
CA SER A 131 -4.80 -20.18 -17.15
C SER A 131 -6.29 -20.11 -16.83
N ASP A 132 -6.67 -19.62 -15.65
CA ASP A 132 -8.07 -19.48 -15.24
C ASP A 132 -8.83 -18.51 -16.15
N LEU A 133 -8.21 -17.38 -16.52
CA LEU A 133 -8.79 -16.44 -17.49
C LEU A 133 -9.01 -17.08 -18.87
N ALA A 134 -8.08 -17.93 -19.32
CA ALA A 134 -8.25 -18.65 -20.58
C ALA A 134 -9.44 -19.63 -20.52
N ILE A 135 -9.59 -20.34 -19.40
CA ILE A 135 -10.74 -21.23 -19.16
C ILE A 135 -12.05 -20.44 -19.12
N GLN A 136 -12.10 -19.32 -18.38
CA GLN A 136 -13.28 -18.46 -18.30
C GLN A 136 -13.67 -17.89 -19.68
N LYS A 137 -12.69 -17.45 -20.47
CA LYS A 137 -12.93 -16.99 -21.85
C LYS A 137 -13.57 -18.08 -22.70
N GLU A 138 -13.12 -19.32 -22.58
CA GLU A 138 -13.70 -20.46 -23.30
C GLU A 138 -15.11 -20.79 -22.81
N GLN A 139 -15.36 -20.72 -21.49
CA GLN A 139 -16.70 -20.88 -20.93
C GLN A 139 -17.67 -19.81 -21.43
N ILE A 140 -17.25 -18.54 -21.49
CA ILE A 140 -18.06 -17.44 -22.04
C ILE A 140 -18.36 -17.69 -23.52
N LYS A 141 -17.38 -18.13 -24.31
CA LYS A 141 -17.60 -18.50 -25.72
C LYS A 141 -18.63 -19.60 -25.87
N ARG A 142 -18.57 -20.65 -25.05
CA ARG A 142 -19.55 -21.75 -25.07
C ARG A 142 -20.93 -21.27 -24.64
N SER A 143 -21.02 -20.54 -23.53
CA SER A 143 -22.28 -19.98 -23.03
C SER A 143 -22.95 -19.06 -24.05
N THR A 144 -22.18 -18.18 -24.70
CA THR A 144 -22.70 -17.31 -25.77
C THR A 144 -23.15 -18.08 -27.01
N ALA A 145 -22.47 -19.17 -27.37
CA ALA A 145 -22.91 -20.05 -28.45
C ALA A 145 -24.25 -20.74 -28.11
N THR A 146 -24.36 -21.32 -26.90
CA THR A 146 -25.60 -21.93 -26.40
C THR A 146 -26.74 -20.91 -26.34
N MET A 147 -26.48 -19.69 -25.86
CA MET A 147 -27.50 -18.63 -25.80
C MET A 147 -27.99 -18.23 -27.20
N LYS A 148 -27.12 -18.22 -28.21
CA LYS A 148 -27.53 -17.97 -29.60
C LYS A 148 -28.38 -19.11 -30.14
N GLU A 149 -28.07 -20.35 -29.80
CA GLU A 149 -28.84 -21.53 -30.20
C GLU A 149 -30.23 -21.54 -29.56
N THR A 150 -30.32 -21.37 -28.24
CA THR A 150 -31.61 -21.28 -27.53
C THR A 150 -32.47 -20.13 -28.04
N ASN A 151 -31.87 -18.98 -28.36
CA ASN A 151 -32.61 -17.86 -28.96
C ASN A 151 -33.19 -18.20 -30.36
N LYS A 152 -32.47 -18.98 -31.17
CA LYS A 152 -32.99 -19.47 -32.46
C LYS A 152 -34.15 -20.43 -32.24
N GLU A 153 -34.03 -21.36 -31.30
CA GLU A 153 -35.08 -22.31 -30.96
C GLU A 153 -36.34 -21.60 -30.45
N LEU A 154 -36.18 -20.61 -29.55
CA LEU A 154 -37.28 -19.77 -29.07
C LEU A 154 -37.95 -19.00 -30.21
N SER A 155 -37.19 -18.49 -31.17
CA SER A 155 -37.76 -17.83 -32.37
C SER A 155 -38.60 -18.81 -33.20
N VAL A 156 -38.15 -20.05 -33.36
CA VAL A 156 -38.90 -21.10 -34.06
C VAL A 156 -40.15 -21.48 -33.27
N ALA A 157 -40.03 -21.68 -31.96
CA ALA A 157 -41.15 -21.97 -31.07
C ALA A 157 -42.22 -20.86 -31.11
N GLN A 158 -41.80 -19.59 -31.09
CA GLN A 158 -42.70 -18.44 -31.23
C GLN A 158 -43.44 -18.44 -32.58
N LYS A 159 -42.75 -18.76 -33.69
CA LYS A 159 -43.39 -18.90 -35.00
C LYS A 159 -44.41 -20.05 -35.02
N LEU A 160 -44.09 -21.18 -34.40
CA LEU A 160 -45.00 -22.32 -34.28
C LEU A 160 -46.23 -21.96 -33.44
N ALA A 161 -46.01 -21.33 -32.28
CA ALA A 161 -47.07 -20.85 -31.40
C ALA A 161 -48.01 -19.88 -32.13
N ASN A 162 -47.47 -18.95 -32.91
CA ASN A 162 -48.26 -18.03 -33.74
C ASN A 162 -49.06 -18.75 -34.84
N LYS A 163 -48.53 -19.84 -35.42
CA LYS A 163 -49.29 -20.67 -36.37
C LYS A 163 -50.44 -21.39 -35.67
N MET A 164 -50.18 -22.01 -34.53
CA MET A 164 -51.21 -22.69 -33.74
C MET A 164 -52.28 -21.71 -33.24
N SER A 165 -51.91 -20.51 -32.79
CA SER A 165 -52.87 -19.50 -32.34
C SER A 165 -53.77 -18.99 -33.47
N ARG A 166 -53.29 -18.98 -34.72
CA ARG A 166 -54.11 -18.65 -35.90
C ARG A 166 -55.05 -19.80 -36.24
N TRP A 167 -54.60 -21.04 -36.12
CA TRP A 167 -55.43 -22.22 -36.37
C TRP A 167 -56.55 -22.36 -35.34
N TRP A 168 -56.29 -22.02 -34.08
CA TRP A 168 -57.31 -22.05 -33.01
C TRP A 168 -58.32 -20.90 -33.07
N ARG A 169 -58.00 -19.81 -33.80
CA ARG A 169 -58.89 -18.64 -33.94
C ARG A 169 -59.70 -18.65 -35.24
N ALA A 170 -59.45 -19.61 -36.13
CA ALA A 170 -60.23 -19.87 -37.33
C ALA A 170 -61.32 -20.91 -37.02
#